data_AF-A0A376CZY4-F1
#
_entry.id   AF-A0A376CZY4-F1
#
_cell.length_a   1.000
_cell.length_b   1.000
_cell.length_c   1.000
_cell.angle_alpha   90.00
_cell.angle_beta   90.00
_cell.angle_gamma   90.00
#
_symmetry.space_group_name_H-M   'P 1'
#
loop_
_entity.id
_entity.type
_entity.pdbx_description
1 polymer ?
#
loop_
_entity_poly.entity_id
_entity_poly.type
_entity_poly.pdbx_seq_one_letter_code
_entity_poly.pdbx_strand_id
1 'polypeptide(L)'
;MTGDNTLIHSHGINRRDFMKLCAALAATMGLSSKAAAEMAESVTNPQRPPVIWIGAQECTGCTESLLRATHPTVENLVLETISLEYHEVLSAAFGHQVEENKHNALEKYKGQ
;
A
#
# COMPACT_ATOMS: atom_id res chain seq x y z
N MET A 1 12.44 -20.06 -3.82
CA MET A 1 12.73 -18.61 -3.93
C MET A 1 12.77 -18.20 -5.41
N THR A 2 11.71 -18.44 -6.18
CA THR A 2 11.76 -18.33 -7.66
C THR A 2 10.48 -17.74 -8.29
N GLY A 3 9.63 -17.05 -7.51
CA GLY A 3 8.36 -16.47 -8.00
C GLY A 3 8.29 -14.93 -8.05
N ASP A 4 9.08 -14.19 -7.26
CA ASP A 4 8.77 -12.78 -6.92
C ASP A 4 9.35 -11.71 -7.87
N ASN A 5 10.15 -12.11 -8.86
CA ASN A 5 10.85 -11.14 -9.72
C ASN A 5 9.96 -10.53 -10.83
N THR A 6 8.76 -11.05 -11.05
CA THR A 6 7.92 -10.70 -12.20
C THR A 6 7.46 -9.24 -12.17
N LEU A 7 7.16 -8.71 -10.97
CA LEU A 7 6.67 -7.33 -10.77
C LEU A 7 7.71 -6.29 -11.18
N ILE A 8 8.92 -6.34 -10.61
CA ILE A 8 10.01 -5.41 -10.94
C ILE A 8 10.54 -5.59 -12.37
N HIS A 9 10.56 -6.82 -12.90
CA HIS A 9 10.97 -7.06 -14.28
C HIS A 9 9.99 -6.50 -15.31
N SER A 10 8.67 -6.54 -15.03
CA SER A 10 7.66 -5.91 -15.90
C SER A 10 7.82 -4.40 -16.02
N HIS A 11 8.43 -3.76 -15.00
CA HIS A 11 8.79 -2.35 -14.99
C HIS A 11 10.20 -2.07 -15.55
N GLY A 12 10.87 -3.07 -16.11
CA GLY A 12 12.22 -2.94 -16.67
C GLY A 12 13.33 -2.76 -15.63
N ILE A 13 13.07 -3.04 -14.36
CA ILE A 13 14.01 -2.82 -13.26
C ILE A 13 14.93 -4.03 -13.10
N ASN A 14 16.25 -3.80 -13.08
CA ASN A 14 17.22 -4.84 -12.78
C ASN A 14 17.16 -5.21 -11.29
N ARG A 15 16.98 -6.51 -11.00
CA ARG A 15 16.94 -7.04 -9.62
C ARG A 15 18.11 -6.59 -8.75
N ARG A 16 19.34 -6.53 -9.29
CA ARG A 16 20.53 -6.13 -8.52
C ARG A 16 20.46 -4.68 -8.10
N ASP A 17 20.03 -3.80 -9.00
CA ASP A 17 19.94 -2.37 -8.71
C ASP A 17 18.79 -2.08 -7.74
N PHE A 18 17.68 -2.81 -7.86
CA PHE A 18 16.62 -2.80 -6.86
C PHE A 18 17.12 -3.20 -5.47
N MET A 19 17.86 -4.31 -5.34
CA MET A 19 18.43 -4.73 -4.05
C MET A 19 19.43 -3.71 -3.48
N LYS A 20 20.23 -3.06 -4.34
CA LYS A 20 21.12 -1.97 -3.90
C LYS A 20 20.32 -0.79 -3.34
N LEU A 21 19.19 -0.45 -3.96
CA LEU A 21 18.30 0.61 -3.48
C LEU A 21 17.75 0.27 -2.09
N CYS A 22 17.18 -0.93 -1.90
CA CYS A 22 16.68 -1.37 -0.59
C CYS A 22 17.77 -1.36 0.48
N ALA A 23 18.98 -1.82 0.15
CA ALA A 23 20.12 -1.81 1.07
C ALA A 23 20.58 -0.39 1.43
N ALA A 24 20.64 0.51 0.44
CA ALA A 24 20.97 1.90 0.66
C ALA A 24 19.93 2.59 1.55
N LEU A 25 18.63 2.37 1.28
CA LEU A 25 17.55 2.93 2.08
C LEU A 25 17.61 2.45 3.53
N ALA A 26 17.71 1.13 3.74
CA ALA A 26 17.85 0.56 5.08
C ALA A 26 19.05 1.17 5.83
N ALA A 27 20.20 1.31 5.16
CA ALA A 27 21.39 1.93 5.76
C ALA A 27 21.17 3.42 6.11
N THR A 28 20.53 4.20 5.24
CA THR A 28 20.23 5.63 5.52
C THR A 28 19.27 5.82 6.69
N MET A 29 18.36 4.86 6.90
CA MET A 29 17.44 4.86 8.04
C MET A 29 18.04 4.26 9.32
N GLY A 30 19.31 3.82 9.29
CA GLY A 30 19.96 3.17 10.44
C GLY A 30 19.38 1.79 10.77
N LEU A 31 18.73 1.13 9.82
CA LEU A 31 18.10 -0.17 10.00
C LEU A 31 19.09 -1.32 9.79
N SER A 32 18.73 -2.49 10.30
CA SER A 32 19.55 -3.70 10.16
C SER A 32 19.69 -4.16 8.70
N SER A 33 20.70 -4.98 8.40
CA SER A 33 20.85 -5.61 7.09
C SER A 33 19.66 -6.50 6.70
N LYS A 34 18.90 -7.00 7.69
CA LYS A 34 17.66 -7.76 7.46
C LYS A 34 16.54 -6.90 6.88
N ALA A 35 16.45 -5.63 7.28
CA ALA A 35 15.43 -4.71 6.79
C ALA A 35 15.49 -4.49 5.27
N ALA A 36 16.68 -4.55 4.67
CA ALA A 36 16.80 -4.46 3.21
C ALA A 36 16.10 -5.62 2.48
N ALA A 37 16.16 -6.83 3.04
CA ALA A 37 15.47 -8.00 2.49
C ALA A 37 13.95 -7.91 2.72
N GLU A 38 13.53 -7.50 3.91
CA GLU A 38 12.11 -7.29 4.24
C GLU A 38 11.47 -6.20 3.38
N MET A 39 12.19 -5.11 3.10
CA MET A 39 11.75 -4.06 2.17
C MET A 39 11.58 -4.61 0.75
N ALA A 40 12.57 -5.37 0.26
CA ALA A 40 12.51 -5.95 -1.07
C ALA A 40 11.32 -6.91 -1.19
N GLU A 41 11.12 -7.79 -0.21
CA GLU A 41 9.99 -8.72 -0.14
C GLU A 41 8.65 -7.98 -0.12
N SER A 42 8.51 -6.96 0.74
CA SER A 42 7.29 -6.18 0.89
C SER A 42 6.91 -5.43 -0.39
N VAL A 43 7.89 -4.83 -1.08
CA VAL A 43 7.67 -4.09 -2.33
C VAL A 43 7.33 -5.02 -3.49
N THR A 44 7.83 -6.25 -3.48
CA THR A 44 7.52 -7.25 -4.52
C THR A 44 6.26 -8.08 -4.21
N ASN A 45 5.67 -7.91 -3.02
CA ASN A 45 4.51 -8.68 -2.61
C ASN A 45 3.30 -8.33 -3.51
N PRO A 46 2.68 -9.31 -4.20
CA PRO A 46 1.49 -9.05 -5.00
C PRO A 46 0.25 -8.71 -4.15
N GLN A 47 0.25 -9.03 -2.86
CA GLN A 47 -0.79 -8.58 -1.94
C GLN A 47 -0.58 -7.10 -1.62
N ARG A 48 -1.57 -6.27 -1.99
CA ARG A 48 -1.54 -4.83 -1.74
C ARG A 48 -1.68 -4.54 -0.25
N PRO A 49 -0.91 -3.59 0.31
CA PRO A 49 -1.04 -3.20 1.71
C PRO A 49 -2.46 -2.68 2.03
N PRO A 50 -3.11 -3.18 3.10
CA PRO A 50 -4.44 -2.73 3.50
C PRO A 50 -4.37 -1.35 4.15
N VAL A 51 -5.34 -0.48 3.84
CA VAL A 51 -5.45 0.88 4.39
C VAL A 51 -6.87 1.14 4.88
N ILE A 52 -6.97 1.71 6.08
CA ILE A 52 -8.21 2.20 6.69
C ILE A 52 -8.11 3.72 6.81
N TRP A 53 -9.07 4.44 6.23
CA TRP A 53 -9.16 5.88 6.25
C TRP A 53 -10.40 6.34 7.03
N ILE A 54 -10.19 7.07 8.13
CA ILE A 54 -11.26 7.54 9.01
C ILE A 54 -11.32 9.06 8.96
N GLY A 55 -12.48 9.60 8.56
CA GLY A 55 -12.83 10.99 8.72
C GLY A 55 -13.17 11.30 10.19
N ALA A 56 -12.93 12.53 10.60
CA ALA A 56 -13.30 13.01 11.94
C ALA A 56 -14.06 14.34 11.80
N GLN A 57 -13.37 15.47 11.89
CA GLN A 57 -13.93 16.79 11.61
C GLN A 57 -13.23 17.38 10.39
N GLU A 58 -13.36 16.70 9.25
CA GLU A 58 -12.74 17.09 7.99
C GLU A 58 -13.69 17.85 7.07
N CYS A 59 -13.09 18.56 6.10
CA CYS A 59 -13.80 19.19 4.99
C CYS A 59 -13.79 18.35 3.70
N THR A 60 -13.30 17.11 3.77
CA THR A 60 -13.07 16.19 2.63
C THR A 60 -12.00 16.65 1.62
N GLY A 61 -11.43 17.86 1.79
CA GLY A 61 -10.36 18.38 0.93
C GLY A 61 -9.13 17.48 0.83
N CYS A 62 -8.78 16.76 1.90
CA CYS A 62 -7.67 15.80 1.89
C CYS A 62 -7.95 14.61 0.96
N THR A 63 -9.17 14.07 0.95
CA THR A 63 -9.58 13.03 -0.02
C THR A 63 -9.61 13.59 -1.44
N GLU A 64 -10.16 14.79 -1.63
CA GLU A 64 -10.20 15.47 -2.93
C GLU A 64 -8.81 15.73 -3.51
N SER A 65 -7.79 15.87 -2.67
CA SER A 65 -6.41 16.00 -3.13
C SER A 65 -5.93 14.75 -3.90
N LEU A 66 -6.39 13.55 -3.52
CA LEU A 66 -6.06 12.30 -4.20
C LEU A 66 -6.58 12.27 -5.63
N LEU A 67 -7.72 12.91 -5.90
CA LEU A 67 -8.27 13.02 -7.26
C LEU A 67 -7.39 13.87 -8.20
N ARG A 68 -6.42 14.63 -7.67
CA ARG A 68 -5.47 15.44 -8.45
C ARG A 68 -4.07 14.83 -8.51
N ALA A 69 -3.84 13.70 -7.81
CA ALA A 69 -2.57 13.02 -7.85
C ALA A 69 -2.33 12.40 -9.24
N THR A 70 -1.07 12.35 -9.67
CA THR A 70 -0.67 11.80 -10.98
C THR A 70 0.33 10.65 -10.88
N HIS A 71 0.86 10.37 -9.69
CA HIS A 71 1.88 9.35 -9.46
C HIS A 71 1.84 8.85 -8.00
N PRO A 72 0.89 7.99 -7.64
CA PRO A 72 -0.15 7.38 -8.49
C PRO A 72 -1.38 8.27 -8.68
N THR A 73 -2.17 8.04 -9.73
CA THR A 73 -3.55 8.51 -9.81
C THR A 73 -4.43 7.76 -8.82
N VAL A 74 -5.62 8.27 -8.47
CA VAL A 74 -6.48 7.64 -7.45
C VAL A 74 -6.94 6.23 -7.86
N GLU A 75 -7.19 5.99 -9.14
CA GLU A 75 -7.53 4.67 -9.66
C GLU A 75 -6.37 3.68 -9.54
N ASN A 76 -5.14 4.09 -9.88
CA ASN A 76 -3.96 3.23 -9.71
C ASN A 76 -3.61 3.04 -8.23
N LEU A 77 -3.90 4.04 -7.39
CA LEU A 77 -3.73 3.93 -5.94
C LEU A 77 -4.59 2.77 -5.39
N VAL A 78 -5.89 2.77 -5.66
CA VAL A 78 -6.82 1.78 -5.07
C VAL A 78 -6.83 0.42 -5.78
N LEU A 79 -6.39 0.34 -7.04
CA LEU A 79 -6.37 -0.91 -7.82
C LEU A 79 -5.02 -1.60 -7.82
N GLU A 80 -3.92 -0.84 -7.82
CA GLU A 80 -2.57 -1.38 -8.01
C GLU A 80 -1.66 -1.18 -6.78
N THR A 81 -1.81 -0.07 -6.05
CA THR A 81 -0.85 0.31 -5.01
C THR A 81 -1.25 -0.16 -3.61
N ILE A 82 -2.49 0.08 -3.20
CA ILE A 82 -3.02 -0.27 -1.86
C ILE A 82 -4.37 -0.97 -1.99
N SER A 83 -4.77 -1.70 -0.95
CA SER A 83 -6.16 -2.13 -0.76
C SER A 83 -6.84 -1.15 0.19
N LEU A 84 -7.66 -0.24 -0.33
CA LEU A 84 -8.39 0.73 0.49
C LEU A 84 -9.63 0.04 1.09
N GLU A 85 -9.43 -0.62 2.24
CA GLU A 85 -10.42 -1.49 2.88
C GLU A 85 -11.58 -0.71 3.53
N TYR A 86 -11.32 0.54 3.94
CA TYR A 86 -12.36 1.43 4.47
C TYR A 86 -12.07 2.87 4.10
N HIS A 87 -13.03 3.52 3.42
CA HIS A 87 -13.04 4.96 3.18
C HIS A 87 -14.49 5.38 2.86
N GLU A 88 -15.10 6.22 3.70
CA GLU A 88 -16.55 6.52 3.63
C GLU A 88 -16.99 7.16 2.31
N VAL A 89 -16.18 8.08 1.76
CA VAL A 89 -16.49 8.79 0.50
C VAL A 89 -16.57 7.87 -0.73
N LEU A 90 -15.78 6.78 -0.76
CA LEU A 90 -15.64 5.91 -1.95
C LEU A 90 -16.23 4.51 -1.76
N SER A 91 -16.66 4.16 -0.55
CA SER A 91 -17.24 2.86 -0.26
C SER A 91 -18.58 2.67 -0.97
N ALA A 92 -18.73 1.53 -1.67
CA ALA A 92 -20.01 1.13 -2.24
C ALA A 92 -21.01 0.68 -1.17
N ALA A 93 -20.54 0.04 -0.11
CA ALA A 93 -21.36 -0.32 1.04
C ALA A 93 -21.61 0.91 1.92
N PHE A 94 -22.76 0.96 2.59
CA PHE A 94 -23.17 2.05 3.48
C PHE A 94 -23.85 1.49 4.75
N GLY A 95 -24.07 2.35 5.74
CA GLY A 95 -24.77 1.99 6.98
C GLY A 95 -24.12 0.80 7.71
N HIS A 96 -24.93 -0.22 8.04
CA HIS A 96 -24.42 -1.38 8.77
C HIS A 96 -23.41 -2.21 7.98
N GLN A 97 -23.53 -2.26 6.65
CA GLN A 97 -22.65 -3.07 5.81
C GLN A 97 -21.22 -2.51 5.78
N VAL A 98 -21.08 -1.19 5.73
CA VAL A 98 -19.74 -0.56 5.74
C VAL A 98 -19.08 -0.68 7.12
N GLU A 99 -19.87 -0.62 8.19
CA GLU A 99 -19.39 -0.89 9.54
C GLU A 99 -18.91 -2.34 9.68
N GLU A 100 -19.67 -3.32 9.18
CA GLU A 100 -19.25 -4.72 9.17
C GLU A 100 -17.92 -4.90 8.41
N ASN A 101 -17.79 -4.30 7.23
CA ASN A 101 -16.54 -4.31 6.46
C ASN A 101 -15.36 -3.72 7.24
N LYS A 102 -15.56 -2.61 7.95
CA LYS A 102 -14.54 -2.02 8.83
C LYS A 102 -14.08 -3.01 9.90
N HIS A 103 -15.02 -3.64 10.61
CA HIS A 103 -14.69 -4.61 11.66
C HIS A 103 -13.95 -5.83 11.08
N ASN A 104 -14.41 -6.34 9.94
CA ASN A 104 -13.77 -7.46 9.25
C ASN A 104 -12.33 -7.12 8.82
N ALA A 105 -12.09 -5.92 8.30
CA ALA A 105 -10.77 -5.46 7.91
C ALA A 105 -9.83 -5.32 9.12
N LEU A 106 -10.30 -4.72 10.22
CA LEU A 106 -9.50 -4.57 11.45
C LEU A 106 -9.04 -5.90 12.04
N GLU A 107 -9.90 -6.93 12.02
CA GLU A 107 -9.52 -8.25 12.51
C GLU A 107 -8.63 -9.01 11.52
N LYS A 108 -8.95 -8.96 10.23
CA LYS A 108 -8.19 -9.69 9.19
C LYS A 108 -6.76 -9.17 9.03
N TYR A 109 -6.55 -7.85 9.13
CA TYR A 109 -5.27 -7.20 8.84
C TYR A 109 -4.56 -6.66 10.09
N LYS A 110 -4.90 -7.18 11.28
CA LYS A 110 -4.31 -6.73 12.54
C LYS A 110 -2.79 -6.91 12.56
N GLY A 111 -2.05 -5.79 12.68
CA GLY A 111 -0.59 -5.79 12.78
C GLY A 111 0.14 -5.95 11.45
N GLN A 112 -0.58 -5.86 10.33
CA GLN A 112 -0.03 -5.62 8.99
C GLN A 112 -0.10 -4.12 8.71
#